data_AF-A0A101PHA8-F1
#
_entry.id   AF-A0A101PHA8-F1
#
_cell.length_a   1.000
_cell.length_b   1.000
_cell.length_c   1.000
_cell.angle_alpha   90.00
_cell.angle_beta   90.00
_cell.angle_gamma   90.00
#
_symmetry.space_group_name_H-M   'P 1'
#
loop_
_entity.id
_entity.type
_entity.pdbx_description
1 polymer ?
#
loop_
_entity_poly.entity_id
_entity_poly.type
_entity_poly.pdbx_seq_one_letter_code
_entity_poly.pdbx_strand_id
1 'polypeptide(L)'
;MSGKGAPELSVRNVGDLRVAVIAAQWHEKVMDGLVDGALRALHDLGIDEPTLLRVPGSWELPVVAKVLAGRGYDAIVALGVVIRGGTPHFEYVCQGVTQGLTQVSVDTGVPVGMGVLTCDTEEQALDRAGIEGSNEDKGHEAVTAAVATAATLRSVSEPWR
;
A
#
# COMPACT_ATOMS: atom_id res chain seq x y z
N MET A 1 9.77 -4.86 -5.93
CA MET A 1 10.66 -4.71 -4.76
C MET A 1 10.37 -5.88 -3.83
N SER A 2 11.18 -6.93 -3.82
CA SER A 2 10.95 -8.12 -2.98
C SER A 2 12.24 -8.86 -2.66
N GLY A 3 12.35 -9.36 -1.43
CA GLY A 3 13.40 -10.27 -1.00
C GLY A 3 14.80 -9.65 -0.88
N LYS A 4 15.80 -10.31 -1.48
CA LYS A 4 17.22 -9.96 -1.33
C LYS A 4 17.51 -8.55 -1.86
N GLY A 5 18.08 -7.72 -0.98
CA GLY A 5 18.46 -6.33 -1.31
C GLY A 5 17.45 -5.27 -0.88
N ALA A 6 16.39 -5.64 -0.14
CA ALA A 6 15.52 -4.66 0.51
C ALA A 6 16.34 -3.76 1.47
N PRO A 7 16.12 -2.44 1.46
CA PRO A 7 16.80 -1.52 2.37
C PRO A 7 16.27 -1.68 3.79
N GLU A 8 17.15 -1.52 4.78
CA GLU A 8 16.72 -1.28 6.16
C GLU A 8 16.22 0.17 6.29
N LEU A 9 14.92 0.34 6.49
CA LEU A 9 14.29 1.65 6.62
C LEU A 9 14.28 2.06 8.10
N SER A 10 15.05 3.09 8.47
CA SER A 10 14.92 3.73 9.79
C SER A 10 13.90 4.86 9.70
N VAL A 11 12.64 4.57 10.04
CA VAL A 11 11.57 5.56 10.11
C VAL A 11 11.44 6.04 11.57
N ARG A 12 11.55 7.35 11.82
CA ARG A 12 11.44 7.94 13.17
C ARG A 12 10.59 9.20 13.13
N ASN A 13 9.96 9.54 14.26
CA ASN A 13 9.13 10.75 14.42
C ASN A 13 7.99 10.85 13.39
N VAL A 14 7.26 9.74 13.21
CA VAL A 14 6.17 9.64 12.21
C VAL A 14 4.79 9.35 12.82
N GLY A 15 4.68 9.18 14.13
CA GLY A 15 3.40 8.90 14.80
C GLY A 15 2.35 10.02 14.65
N ASP A 16 2.77 11.20 14.19
CA ASP A 16 1.90 12.34 13.90
C ASP A 16 1.29 12.31 12.48
N LEU A 17 1.74 11.40 11.61
CA LEU A 17 1.28 11.33 10.23
C LEU A 17 -0.14 10.77 10.13
N ARG A 18 -0.96 11.43 9.30
CA ARG A 18 -2.29 10.96 8.92
C ARG A 18 -2.15 9.95 7.78
N VAL A 19 -2.33 8.68 8.09
CA VAL A 19 -2.23 7.59 7.10
C VAL A 19 -3.60 6.97 6.83
N ALA A 20 -3.90 6.77 5.55
CA ALA A 20 -5.08 6.03 5.12
C ALA A 20 -4.69 4.71 4.44
N VAL A 21 -5.36 3.63 4.81
CA VAL A 21 -5.32 2.33 4.14
C VAL A 21 -6.61 2.15 3.36
N ILE A 22 -6.50 1.87 2.06
CA ILE A 22 -7.62 1.53 1.19
C ILE A 22 -7.42 0.09 0.74
N ALA A 23 -8.37 -0.79 1.06
CA ALA A 23 -8.24 -2.22 0.82
C ALA A 23 -9.38 -2.74 -0.05
N ALA A 24 -9.03 -3.41 -1.16
CA ALA A 24 -9.98 -4.17 -1.96
C ALA A 24 -10.56 -5.37 -1.16
N GLN A 25 -11.56 -6.05 -1.73
CA GLN A 25 -12.28 -7.13 -1.00
C GLN A 25 -12.20 -8.51 -1.66
N TRP A 26 -11.64 -8.62 -2.87
CA TRP A 26 -11.44 -9.91 -3.50
C TRP A 26 -10.30 -10.69 -2.83
N HIS A 27 -10.45 -12.02 -2.72
CA HIS A 27 -9.47 -12.92 -2.09
C HIS A 27 -9.30 -12.69 -0.59
N GLU A 28 -10.40 -12.85 0.17
CA GLU A 28 -10.53 -12.57 1.61
C GLU A 28 -9.29 -12.98 2.43
N LYS A 29 -8.88 -14.25 2.37
CA LYS A 29 -7.71 -14.74 3.13
C LYS A 29 -6.41 -13.96 2.84
N VAL A 30 -6.15 -13.64 1.57
CA VAL A 30 -4.95 -12.88 1.18
C VAL A 30 -5.11 -11.42 1.62
N MET A 31 -6.29 -10.84 1.40
CA MET A 31 -6.57 -9.46 1.76
C MET A 31 -6.52 -9.21 3.27
N ASP A 32 -7.01 -10.14 4.08
CA ASP A 32 -6.96 -10.04 5.54
C ASP A 32 -5.51 -10.06 6.01
N GLY A 33 -4.67 -10.94 5.44
CA GLY A 33 -3.24 -10.91 5.68
C GLY A 33 -2.59 -9.56 5.34
N LEU A 34 -2.88 -9.01 4.16
CA LEU A 34 -2.35 -7.71 3.74
C LEU A 34 -2.81 -6.58 4.67
N VAL A 35 -4.07 -6.59 5.08
CA VAL A 35 -4.62 -5.59 6.00
C VAL A 35 -3.98 -5.72 7.37
N ASP A 36 -3.86 -6.92 7.91
CA ASP A 36 -3.22 -7.17 9.20
C ASP A 36 -1.73 -6.77 9.17
N GLY A 37 -1.01 -7.09 8.10
CA GLY A 37 0.37 -6.65 7.88
C GLY A 37 0.52 -5.13 7.86
N ALA A 38 -0.40 -4.45 7.17
CA ALA A 38 -0.43 -2.98 7.16
C ALA A 38 -0.73 -2.39 8.55
N LEU A 39 -1.72 -2.93 9.27
CA LEU A 39 -2.07 -2.46 10.61
C LEU A 39 -0.94 -2.70 11.62
N ARG A 40 -0.25 -3.86 11.54
CA ARG A 40 0.95 -4.11 12.34
C ARG A 40 2.03 -3.08 12.08
N ALA A 41 2.34 -2.79 10.81
CA ALA A 41 3.34 -1.79 10.47
C ALA A 41 2.99 -0.39 10.99
N LEU A 42 1.70 -0.01 10.93
CA LEU A 42 1.23 1.29 11.43
C LEU A 42 1.39 1.40 12.95
N HIS A 43 0.99 0.35 13.67
CA HIS A 43 1.19 0.25 15.11
C HIS A 43 2.68 0.34 15.50
N ASP A 44 3.55 -0.41 14.81
CA ASP A 44 4.99 -0.41 15.07
C ASP A 44 5.65 0.97 14.80
N LEU A 45 5.03 1.78 13.94
CA LEU A 45 5.42 3.17 13.65
C LEU A 45 4.77 4.20 14.60
N GLY A 46 3.93 3.77 15.54
CA GLY A 46 3.22 4.62 16.49
C GLY A 46 2.04 5.41 15.90
N ILE A 47 1.43 4.87 14.83
CA ILE A 47 0.25 5.44 14.17
C ILE A 47 -0.96 4.57 14.53
N ASP A 48 -1.57 4.85 15.69
CA ASP A 48 -2.56 3.96 16.30
C ASP A 48 -3.99 4.09 15.74
N GLU A 49 -4.32 5.23 15.12
CA GLU A 49 -5.66 5.50 14.55
C GLU A 49 -5.63 5.73 13.03
N PRO A 50 -5.20 4.75 12.22
CA PRO A 50 -5.24 4.89 10.78
C PRO A 50 -6.67 4.82 10.26
N THR A 51 -6.94 5.54 9.17
CA THR A 51 -8.21 5.38 8.46
C THR A 51 -8.15 4.14 7.58
N LEU A 52 -8.99 3.14 7.83
CA LEU A 52 -9.14 1.96 6.97
C LEU A 52 -10.47 2.04 6.19
N LEU A 53 -10.39 2.02 4.86
CA LEU A 53 -11.55 1.99 3.95
C LEU A 53 -11.53 0.73 3.10
N ARG A 54 -12.69 0.11 2.91
CA ARG A 54 -12.85 -1.03 1.99
C ARG A 54 -13.49 -0.57 0.68
N VAL A 55 -12.99 -1.09 -0.44
CA VAL A 55 -13.53 -0.86 -1.78
C VAL A 55 -13.86 -2.19 -2.49
N PRO A 56 -14.77 -2.21 -3.48
CA PRO A 56 -15.15 -3.45 -4.16
C PRO A 56 -13.97 -4.23 -4.75
N GLY A 57 -13.11 -3.59 -5.55
CA GLY A 57 -11.93 -4.22 -6.13
C GLY A 57 -10.74 -3.27 -6.31
N SER A 58 -9.67 -3.81 -6.88
CA SER A 58 -8.42 -3.05 -7.10
C SER A 58 -8.60 -1.88 -8.06
N TRP A 59 -9.59 -1.93 -8.95
CA TRP A 59 -9.89 -0.87 -9.91
C TRP A 59 -10.37 0.43 -9.25
N GLU A 60 -11.01 0.35 -8.09
CA GLU A 60 -11.52 1.51 -7.36
C GLU A 60 -10.44 2.20 -6.50
N LEU A 61 -9.28 1.56 -6.29
CA LEU A 61 -8.22 2.08 -5.42
C LEU A 61 -7.73 3.49 -5.85
N PRO A 62 -7.43 3.77 -7.14
CA PRO A 62 -6.90 5.08 -7.54
C PRO A 62 -7.86 6.23 -7.28
N VAL A 63 -9.16 6.05 -7.52
CA VAL A 63 -10.14 7.14 -7.34
C VAL A 63 -10.31 7.49 -5.86
N VAL A 64 -10.34 6.50 -4.96
CA VAL A 64 -10.42 6.75 -3.52
C VAL A 64 -9.11 7.36 -3.01
N ALA A 65 -7.95 6.90 -3.49
CA ALA A 65 -6.65 7.48 -3.16
C ALA A 65 -6.59 8.97 -3.55
N LYS A 66 -7.06 9.34 -4.74
CA LYS A 66 -7.08 10.75 -5.17
C LYS A 66 -7.89 11.63 -4.23
N VAL A 67 -9.06 11.14 -3.78
CA VAL A 67 -9.94 11.88 -2.86
C VAL A 67 -9.27 12.03 -1.49
N LEU A 68 -8.64 10.98 -0.96
CA LEU A 68 -7.95 11.03 0.32
C LEU A 68 -6.75 11.97 0.30
N ALA A 69 -5.97 11.99 -0.79
CA ALA A 69 -4.86 12.94 -0.93
C ALA A 69 -5.36 14.40 -0.80
N GLY A 70 -6.52 14.72 -1.41
CA GLY A 70 -7.17 16.03 -1.29
C GLY A 70 -7.75 16.35 0.10
N ARG A 71 -7.82 15.37 1.01
CA ARG A 71 -8.29 15.54 2.41
C ARG A 71 -7.14 15.73 3.43
N GLY A 72 -5.92 15.89 2.94
CA GLY A 72 -4.74 16.18 3.76
C GLY A 72 -4.23 14.97 4.53
N TYR A 73 -4.29 13.77 3.93
CA TYR A 73 -3.52 12.63 4.40
C TYR A 73 -2.08 12.77 3.93
N ASP A 74 -1.13 12.40 4.80
CA ASP A 74 0.30 12.51 4.52
C ASP A 74 0.84 11.29 3.79
N ALA A 75 0.17 10.14 3.93
CA ALA A 75 0.46 8.93 3.19
C ALA A 75 -0.81 8.11 2.93
N ILE A 76 -0.83 7.40 1.81
CA ILE A 76 -1.92 6.50 1.44
C ILE A 76 -1.32 5.12 1.16
N VAL A 77 -2.00 4.06 1.58
CA VAL A 77 -1.61 2.68 1.32
C VAL A 77 -2.75 2.01 0.57
N ALA A 78 -2.45 1.52 -0.64
CA ALA A 78 -3.42 0.85 -1.48
C ALA A 78 -3.14 -0.66 -1.48
N LEU A 79 -4.08 -1.43 -0.93
CA LEU A 79 -4.00 -2.88 -0.82
C LEU A 79 -5.00 -3.54 -1.75
N GLY A 80 -4.53 -4.53 -2.50
CA GLY A 80 -5.37 -5.27 -3.42
C GLY A 80 -4.73 -6.56 -3.86
N VAL A 81 -5.53 -7.46 -4.45
CA VAL A 81 -5.06 -8.72 -5.00
C VAL A 81 -5.74 -8.92 -6.34
N VAL A 82 -4.95 -9.16 -7.37
CA VAL A 82 -5.42 -9.53 -8.71
C VAL A 82 -4.68 -10.80 -9.08
N ILE A 83 -5.42 -11.89 -9.30
CA ILE A 83 -4.88 -13.19 -9.71
C ILE A 83 -5.27 -13.44 -11.17
N ARG A 84 -4.32 -13.92 -11.97
CA ARG A 84 -4.52 -14.22 -13.38
C ARG A 84 -5.68 -15.21 -13.58
N GLY A 85 -6.62 -14.82 -14.45
CA GLY A 85 -7.71 -15.67 -14.93
C GLY A 85 -7.49 -16.14 -16.37
N GLY A 86 -8.58 -16.49 -17.05
CA GLY A 86 -8.55 -17.00 -18.43
C GLY A 86 -8.61 -15.93 -19.53
N THR A 87 -8.54 -14.64 -19.19
CA THR A 87 -8.69 -13.53 -20.16
C THR A 87 -7.67 -12.43 -19.92
N PRO A 88 -7.46 -11.52 -20.91
CA PRO A 88 -6.60 -10.34 -20.76
C PRO A 88 -7.02 -9.33 -19.67
N HIS A 89 -8.13 -9.56 -18.98
CA HIS A 89 -8.61 -8.69 -17.91
C HIS A 89 -7.54 -8.45 -16.84
N PHE A 90 -6.76 -9.48 -16.52
CA PHE A 90 -5.66 -9.38 -15.55
C PHE A 90 -4.68 -8.27 -15.94
N GLU A 91 -4.17 -8.28 -17.17
CA GLU A 91 -3.18 -7.31 -17.65
C GLU A 91 -3.73 -5.89 -17.61
N TYR A 92 -4.96 -5.70 -18.10
CA TYR A 92 -5.58 -4.37 -18.14
C TYR A 92 -5.87 -3.82 -16.76
N VAL A 93 -6.36 -4.64 -15.83
CA VAL A 93 -6.61 -4.21 -14.45
C VAL A 93 -5.30 -3.91 -13.73
N CYS A 94 -4.32 -4.81 -13.80
CA CYS A 94 -3.01 -4.62 -13.16
C CYS A 94 -2.30 -3.36 -13.69
N GLN A 95 -2.33 -3.14 -15.01
CA GLN A 95 -1.76 -1.94 -15.60
C GLN A 95 -2.53 -0.68 -15.18
N GLY A 96 -3.86 -0.70 -15.27
CA GLY A 96 -4.69 0.46 -14.94
C GLY A 96 -4.58 0.89 -13.49
N VAL A 97 -4.61 -0.05 -12.54
CA VAL A 97 -4.44 0.27 -11.11
C VAL A 97 -3.03 0.80 -10.82
N THR A 98 -1.99 0.18 -11.38
CA THR A 98 -0.60 0.60 -11.16
C THR A 98 -0.35 2.00 -11.69
N GLN A 99 -0.80 2.28 -12.92
CA GLN A 99 -0.67 3.62 -13.53
C GLN A 99 -1.51 4.65 -12.77
N GLY A 100 -2.75 4.31 -12.41
CA GLY A 100 -3.64 5.19 -11.67
C GLY A 100 -3.06 5.60 -10.31
N LEU A 101 -2.57 4.64 -9.51
CA LEU A 101 -1.94 4.93 -8.21
C LEU A 101 -0.66 5.76 -8.37
N THR A 102 0.16 5.45 -9.39
CA THR A 102 1.36 6.24 -9.73
C THR A 102 0.99 7.69 -10.04
N GLN A 103 -0.01 7.89 -10.90
CA GLN A 103 -0.49 9.21 -11.26
C GLN A 103 -1.03 9.98 -10.05
N VAL A 104 -1.82 9.33 -9.19
CA VAL A 104 -2.29 9.96 -7.94
C VAL A 104 -1.12 10.45 -7.11
N SER A 105 -0.08 9.64 -6.92
CA SER A 105 1.06 10.02 -6.10
C SER A 105 1.81 11.22 -6.68
N VAL A 106 2.12 11.20 -7.98
CA VAL A 106 2.83 12.30 -8.65
C VAL A 106 2.00 13.59 -8.70
N ASP A 107 0.71 13.50 -9.05
CA ASP A 107 -0.16 14.66 -9.21
C ASP A 107 -0.51 15.34 -7.88
N THR A 108 -0.44 14.61 -6.76
CA THR A 108 -0.82 15.14 -5.44
C THR A 108 0.37 15.42 -4.54
N GLY A 109 1.55 14.87 -4.84
CA GLY A 109 2.70 14.89 -3.96
C GLY A 109 2.54 14.01 -2.71
N VAL A 110 1.44 13.27 -2.58
CA VAL A 110 1.21 12.34 -1.46
C VAL A 110 1.73 10.94 -1.86
N PRO A 111 2.63 10.32 -1.08
CA PRO A 111 3.14 9.00 -1.38
C PRO A 111 2.03 7.95 -1.27
N VAL A 112 1.96 7.07 -2.27
CA VAL A 112 1.03 5.93 -2.30
C VAL A 112 1.83 4.63 -2.19
N GLY A 113 1.71 3.95 -1.05
CA GLY A 113 2.24 2.60 -0.83
C GLY A 113 1.51 1.58 -1.68
N MET A 114 2.24 0.92 -2.58
CA MET A 114 1.68 -0.07 -3.51
C MET A 114 1.74 -1.47 -2.90
N GLY A 115 0.65 -1.88 -2.26
CA GLY A 115 0.42 -3.23 -1.75
C GLY A 115 -0.58 -4.01 -2.60
N VAL A 116 -0.60 -3.76 -3.91
CA VAL A 116 -1.46 -4.50 -4.86
C VAL A 116 -0.69 -5.69 -5.42
N LEU A 117 -1.07 -6.89 -4.99
CA LEU A 117 -0.50 -8.14 -5.49
C LEU A 117 -1.02 -8.44 -6.88
N THR A 118 -0.11 -8.63 -7.84
CA THR A 118 -0.42 -9.02 -9.21
C THR A 118 0.21 -10.39 -9.48
N CYS A 119 -0.55 -11.46 -9.25
CA CYS A 119 -0.03 -12.82 -9.18
C CYS A 119 -0.59 -13.71 -10.30
N ASP A 120 0.21 -14.67 -10.75
CA ASP A 120 -0.25 -15.70 -11.69
C ASP A 120 -1.06 -16.80 -10.97
N THR A 121 -0.79 -17.04 -9.68
CA THR A 121 -1.48 -18.06 -8.88
C THR A 121 -1.87 -17.55 -7.49
N GLU A 122 -2.83 -18.23 -6.86
CA GLU A 122 -3.23 -17.96 -5.47
C GLU A 122 -2.13 -18.25 -4.47
N GLU A 123 -1.32 -19.30 -4.71
CA GLU A 123 -0.16 -19.63 -3.88
C GLU A 123 0.85 -18.47 -3.82
N GLN A 124 1.12 -17.83 -4.96
CA GLN A 124 1.99 -16.65 -5.00
C GLN A 124 1.43 -15.47 -4.19
N ALA A 125 0.10 -15.33 -4.16
CA ALA A 125 -0.57 -14.28 -3.41
C ALA A 125 -0.53 -14.56 -1.90
N LEU A 126 -0.81 -15.80 -1.48
CA LEU A 126 -0.69 -16.27 -0.10
C LEU A 126 0.74 -16.12 0.43
N ASP A 127 1.75 -16.45 -0.39
CA ASP A 127 3.16 -16.32 -0.04
C ASP A 127 3.61 -14.87 0.24
N ARG A 128 2.80 -13.88 -0.17
CA ARG A 128 3.07 -12.44 -0.05
C ARG A 128 2.16 -11.71 0.93
N ALA A 129 1.20 -12.43 1.51
CA ALA A 129 0.13 -11.84 2.29
C ALA A 129 0.54 -11.51 3.74
N GLY A 130 1.75 -11.87 4.20
CA GLY A 130 2.13 -11.67 5.60
C GLY A 130 1.30 -12.51 6.59
N ILE A 131 0.79 -13.66 6.14
CA ILE A 131 0.16 -14.67 7.00
C ILE A 131 1.21 -15.68 7.47
N GLU A 132 0.83 -16.57 8.39
CA GLU A 132 1.72 -17.65 8.81
C GLU A 132 2.14 -18.50 7.60
N GLY A 133 3.46 -18.64 7.43
CA GLY A 133 4.07 -19.37 6.31
C GLY A 133 4.34 -18.53 5.05
N SER A 134 3.92 -17.27 4.98
CA SER A 134 4.30 -16.35 3.91
C SER A 134 5.80 -16.03 3.97
N ASN A 135 6.48 -16.01 2.82
CA ASN A 135 7.86 -15.51 2.74
C ASN A 135 7.95 -13.98 2.78
N GLU A 136 6.87 -13.28 2.43
CA GLU A 136 6.84 -11.81 2.40
C GLU A 136 5.58 -11.25 3.08
N ASP A 137 5.67 -10.03 3.61
CA ASP A 137 4.53 -9.27 4.14
C ASP A 137 4.37 -7.96 3.35
N LYS A 138 3.64 -8.02 2.24
CA LYS A 138 3.45 -6.87 1.35
C LYS A 138 2.52 -5.80 1.91
N GLY A 139 1.67 -6.16 2.87
CA GLY A 139 0.87 -5.20 3.62
C GLY A 139 1.76 -4.29 4.45
N HIS A 140 2.65 -4.91 5.23
CA HIS A 140 3.62 -4.20 6.06
C HIS A 140 4.58 -3.35 5.21
N GLU A 141 5.19 -3.95 4.18
CA GLU A 141 6.14 -3.24 3.31
C GLU A 141 5.52 -2.01 2.64
N ALA A 142 4.25 -2.11 2.20
CA ALA A 142 3.55 -0.99 1.56
C ALA A 142 3.36 0.20 2.52
N VAL A 143 3.03 -0.05 3.80
CA VAL A 143 2.99 0.98 4.84
C VAL A 143 4.36 1.58 5.06
N THR A 144 5.38 0.75 5.33
CA THR A 144 6.72 1.24 5.66
C THR A 144 7.27 2.12 4.53
N ALA A 145 7.06 1.73 3.28
CA ALA A 145 7.47 2.52 2.12
C ALA A 145 6.74 3.87 2.03
N ALA A 146 5.42 3.89 2.20
CA ALA A 146 4.62 5.11 2.12
C ALA A 146 4.99 6.09 3.24
N VAL A 147 5.09 5.61 4.47
CA VAL A 147 5.40 6.42 5.65
C VAL A 147 6.84 6.93 5.61
N ALA A 148 7.80 6.10 5.23
CA ALA A 148 9.20 6.53 5.06
C ALA A 148 9.33 7.63 3.99
N THR A 149 8.57 7.50 2.90
CA THR A 149 8.55 8.50 1.83
C THR A 149 7.87 9.78 2.30
N ALA A 150 6.79 9.72 3.07
CA ALA A 150 6.15 10.89 3.66
C ALA A 150 7.11 11.65 4.60
N ALA A 151 7.86 10.93 5.44
CA ALA A 151 8.90 11.52 6.28
C ALA A 151 10.01 12.20 5.44
N THR A 152 10.42 11.59 4.33
CA THR A 152 11.40 12.16 3.40
C THR A 152 10.84 13.41 2.71
N LEU A 153 9.58 13.38 2.24
CA LEU A 153 8.94 14.54 1.62
C LEU A 153 8.82 15.71 2.59
N ARG A 154 8.54 15.43 3.87
CA ARG A 154 8.53 16.43 4.93
C ARG A 154 9.91 17.08 5.08
N SER A 155 10.98 16.28 5.16
CA SER A 155 12.34 16.80 5.36
C SER A 155 12.84 17.62 4.16
N VAL A 156 12.43 17.28 2.94
CA VAL A 156 12.82 18.07 1.76
C VAL A 156 12.03 19.38 1.60
N SER A 157 10.83 19.44 2.18
CA SER A 157 9.94 20.61 2.13
C SER A 157 10.31 21.69 3.14
N GLU A 158 10.94 21.30 4.25
CA GLU A 158 11.53 22.24 5.21
C GLU A 158 12.84 22.82 4.65
N PRO A 159 13.25 24.07 4.98
CA PRO A 159 14.50 24.63 4.49
C PRO A 159 15.70 23.80 4.93
N TRP A 160 16.51 23.33 3.98
CA TRP A 160 17.74 22.60 4.28
C TRP A 160 18.74 23.64 4.81
N ARG A 161 19.17 23.49 6.07
CA ARG A 161 20.22 24.34 6.64
C ARG A 161 21.59 23.92 6.15
#